data_AF-A0A660V6W9-F1
#
_entry.id   AF-A0A660V6W9-F1
#
_cell.length_a   1.000
_cell.length_b   1.000
_cell.length_c   1.000
_cell.angle_alpha   90.00
_cell.angle_beta   90.00
_cell.angle_gamma   90.00
#
_symmetry.space_group_name_H-M   'P 1'
#
loop_
_entity.id
_entity.type
_entity.pdbx_description
1 polymer ?
#
loop_
_entity_poly.entity_id
_entity_poly.type
_entity_poly.pdbx_seq_one_letter_code
_entity_poly.pdbx_strand_id
1 'polypeptide(L)'
;MELSPETISEIEQIITTFKCSLDYRCYALKFEELCGAIIFGDGEMIECIDKNAANCQFSAPFGEGYFCDCPLRAYVAKKLKV
;
A
#
# COMPACT_ATOMS: atom_id res chain seq x y z
N MET A 1 15.24 -0.67 -1.23
CA MET A 1 14.88 -1.81 -0.35
C MET A 1 15.15 -3.11 -1.08
N GLU A 2 15.82 -4.07 -0.45
CA GLU A 2 15.95 -5.44 -0.97
C GLU A 2 14.84 -6.31 -0.35
N LEU A 3 14.00 -6.92 -1.20
CA LEU A 3 12.93 -7.84 -0.78
C LEU A 3 13.45 -9.28 -0.88
N SER A 4 13.13 -10.11 0.11
CA SER A 4 13.47 -11.54 0.03
C SER A 4 12.63 -12.26 -1.04
N PRO A 5 13.10 -13.39 -1.60
CA PRO A 5 12.33 -14.19 -2.56
C PRO A 5 10.95 -14.62 -2.04
N GLU A 6 10.85 -14.93 -0.75
CA GLU A 6 9.59 -15.29 -0.09
C GLU A 6 8.63 -14.10 -0.07
N THR A 7 9.15 -12.92 0.29
CA THR A 7 8.36 -11.68 0.33
C THR A 7 7.81 -11.32 -1.06
N ILE A 8 8.62 -11.50 -2.11
CA ILE A 8 8.21 -11.27 -3.50
C ILE A 8 7.05 -12.20 -3.87
N SER A 9 7.17 -13.50 -3.58
CA SER A 9 6.14 -14.49 -3.87
C SER A 9 4.80 -14.16 -3.20
N GLU A 10 4.83 -13.73 -1.94
CA GLU A 10 3.62 -13.33 -1.20
C GLU A 10 2.97 -12.06 -1.78
N ILE A 11 3.78 -11.08 -2.18
CA ILE A 11 3.30 -9.87 -2.86
C ILE A 11 2.64 -10.22 -4.19
N GLU A 12 3.26 -11.10 -4.99
CA GLU A 12 2.69 -11.56 -6.25
C GLU A 12 1.34 -12.24 -6.03
N GLN A 13 1.21 -13.10 -5.02
CA GLN A 13 -0.07 -13.69 -4.64
C GLN A 13 -1.12 -12.63 -4.31
N ILE A 14 -0.77 -11.63 -3.49
CA ILE A 14 -1.68 -10.52 -3.16
C ILE A 14 -2.13 -9.77 -4.42
N ILE A 15 -1.20 -9.46 -5.34
CA ILE A 15 -1.47 -8.76 -6.60
C ILE A 15 -2.45 -9.53 -7.48
N THR A 16 -2.44 -10.86 -7.46
CA THR A 16 -3.43 -11.67 -8.21
C THR A 16 -4.87 -11.55 -7.69
N THR A 17 -5.07 -11.11 -6.44
CA THR A 17 -6.41 -11.09 -5.81
C THR A 17 -7.24 -9.85 -6.13
N PHE A 18 -6.63 -8.78 -6.65
CA PHE A 18 -7.33 -7.53 -6.95
C PHE A 18 -6.66 -6.82 -8.12
N LYS A 19 -7.41 -5.98 -8.85
CA LYS A 19 -6.84 -5.12 -9.90
C LYS A 19 -6.55 -3.74 -9.35
N CYS A 20 -5.32 -3.25 -9.53
CA CYS A 20 -4.98 -1.87 -9.17
C CYS A 20 -5.18 -0.94 -10.36
N SER A 21 -5.95 0.14 -10.22
CA SER A 21 -6.11 1.17 -11.25
C SER A 21 -4.84 1.99 -11.49
N LEU A 22 -3.88 1.91 -10.57
CA LEU A 22 -2.58 2.58 -10.63
C LEU A 22 -1.45 1.63 -11.06
N ASP A 23 -1.81 0.50 -11.68
CA ASP A 23 -0.87 -0.49 -12.23
C ASP A 23 0.23 -0.93 -11.24
N TYR A 24 -0.14 -1.05 -9.96
CA TYR A 24 0.76 -1.45 -8.88
C TYR A 24 2.05 -0.63 -8.80
N ARG A 25 2.01 0.65 -9.18
CA ARG A 25 3.18 1.56 -9.21
C ARG A 25 4.03 1.52 -7.93
N CYS A 26 3.40 1.38 -6.76
CA CYS A 26 4.12 1.25 -5.48
C CYS A 26 5.05 0.03 -5.43
N TYR A 27 4.65 -1.10 -6.01
CA TYR A 27 5.49 -2.30 -6.11
C TYR A 27 6.61 -2.13 -7.13
N ALA A 28 6.31 -1.54 -8.30
CA ALA A 28 7.32 -1.25 -9.33
C ALA A 28 8.45 -0.35 -8.82
N LEU A 29 8.13 0.57 -7.90
CA LEU A 29 9.07 1.44 -7.21
C LEU A 29 9.66 0.81 -5.94
N LYS A 30 9.53 -0.51 -5.76
CA LYS A 30 10.03 -1.28 -4.60
C LYS A 30 9.62 -0.70 -3.25
N PHE A 31 8.48 -0.02 -3.20
CA PHE A 31 8.01 0.70 -2.03
C PHE A 31 9.00 1.76 -1.48
N GLU A 32 9.98 2.19 -2.29
CA GLU A 32 10.89 3.29 -1.94
C GLU A 32 10.17 4.63 -2.04
N GLU A 33 9.28 4.74 -3.02
CA GLU A 33 8.28 5.80 -3.14
C GLU A 33 6.90 5.18 -2.91
N LEU A 34 6.61 4.81 -1.65
CA LEU A 34 5.24 4.60 -1.24
C LEU A 34 4.49 5.89 -1.56
N CYS A 35 3.51 5.83 -2.46
CA CYS A 35 2.68 7.01 -2.71
C CYS A 35 2.12 7.42 -1.35
N GLY A 36 2.49 8.63 -0.90
CA GLY A 36 2.77 8.87 0.51
C GLY A 36 1.72 8.27 1.43
N ALA A 37 2.16 7.53 2.43
CA ALA A 37 1.28 6.92 3.40
C ALA A 37 1.85 7.06 4.80
N ILE A 38 0.99 7.32 5.78
CA ILE A 38 1.33 7.33 7.20
C ILE A 38 0.73 6.07 7.81
N ILE A 39 1.55 5.31 8.52
CA ILE A 39 1.15 4.05 9.13
C ILE A 39 0.97 4.26 10.63
N PHE A 40 -0.17 3.81 11.14
CA PHE A 40 -0.56 3.88 12.54
C PHE A 40 -0.74 2.47 13.11
N GLY A 41 -0.45 2.29 14.40
CA GLY A 41 -0.69 1.05 15.13
C GLY A 41 -0.05 -0.19 14.48
N ASP A 42 1.25 -0.15 14.19
CA ASP A 42 1.99 -1.28 13.59
C ASP A 42 1.40 -1.84 12.27
N GLY A 43 0.76 -0.98 11.47
CA GLY A 43 0.15 -1.38 10.19
C GLY A 43 -1.34 -1.74 10.29
N GLU A 44 -1.98 -1.47 11.42
CA GLU A 44 -3.43 -1.59 11.58
C GLU A 44 -4.21 -0.53 10.79
N MET A 45 -3.63 0.65 10.65
CA MET A 45 -4.25 1.78 9.95
C MET A 45 -3.23 2.45 9.03
N ILE A 46 -3.66 2.76 7.81
CA ILE A 46 -2.83 3.43 6.81
C ILE A 46 -3.61 4.65 6.32
N GLU A 47 -3.04 5.83 6.51
CA GLU A 47 -3.53 7.05 5.88
C GLU A 47 -2.79 7.26 4.56
N CYS A 48 -3.51 7.53 3.47
CA CYS A 48 -2.95 7.91 2.19
C CYS A 48 -2.84 9.44 2.12
N ILE A 49 -1.62 9.96 1.98
CA ILE A 49 -1.32 11.38 1.79
C ILE A 49 -1.01 11.71 0.31
N ASP A 50 -1.26 10.78 -0.62
CA ASP A 50 -1.17 11.07 -2.05
C ASP A 50 -2.27 12.08 -2.45
N LYS A 51 -1.90 13.10 -3.23
CA LYS A 51 -2.84 14.13 -3.71
C LYS A 51 -3.98 13.57 -4.54
N ASN A 52 -3.79 12.40 -5.15
CA ASN A 52 -4.77 11.68 -5.94
C ASN A 52 -5.40 10.52 -5.17
N ALA A 53 -5.33 10.50 -3.83
CA ALA A 53 -5.90 9.45 -3.00
C ALA A 53 -7.34 9.12 -3.42
N ALA A 54 -8.18 10.14 -3.64
CA ALA A 54 -9.58 10.00 -4.08
C ALA A 54 -9.81 9.16 -5.35
N ASN A 55 -8.80 8.98 -6.21
CA ASN A 55 -8.90 8.18 -7.44
C ASN A 55 -8.54 6.71 -7.21
N CYS A 56 -8.08 6.34 -6.01
CA CYS A 56 -7.76 4.96 -5.65
C CYS A 56 -9.01 4.26 -5.10
N GLN A 57 -9.35 3.10 -5.68
CA GLN A 57 -10.49 2.28 -5.24
C GLN A 57 -10.36 1.75 -3.80
N PHE A 58 -9.12 1.73 -3.28
CA PHE A 58 -8.81 1.30 -1.91
C PHE A 58 -8.66 2.49 -0.95
N SER A 59 -8.98 3.70 -1.41
CA SER A 59 -9.04 4.86 -0.53
C SER A 59 -10.47 5.11 -0.08
N ALA A 60 -10.63 5.51 1.17
CA ALA A 60 -11.89 5.98 1.71
C ALA A 60 -11.67 7.30 2.45
N PRO A 61 -12.50 8.34 2.22
CA PRO A 61 -12.36 9.60 2.95
C PRO A 61 -12.62 9.39 4.45
N PHE A 62 -11.76 9.95 5.31
CA PHE A 62 -11.89 9.89 6.76
C PHE A 62 -11.39 11.18 7.41
N GLY A 63 -12.30 11.94 8.03
CA GLY A 63 -11.98 13.26 8.57
C GLY A 63 -11.48 14.21 7.48
N GLU A 64 -10.27 14.75 7.65
CA GLU A 64 -9.60 15.62 6.67
C GLU A 64 -8.68 14.86 5.69
N GLY A 65 -8.55 13.54 5.86
CA GLY A 65 -7.64 12.69 5.10
C GLY A 65 -8.33 11.52 4.39
N TYR A 66 -7.52 10.55 3.95
CA TYR A 66 -7.99 9.33 3.31
C TYR A 66 -7.39 8.11 3.99
N PHE A 67 -8.22 7.19 4.45
CA PHE A 67 -7.78 5.86 4.85
C PHE A 67 -7.42 5.02 3.61
N CYS A 68 -6.46 4.11 3.73
CA CYS A 68 -6.02 3.20 2.69
C CYS A 68 -6.20 1.73 3.11
N ASP A 69 -7.14 1.05 2.47
CA ASP A 69 -7.43 -0.39 2.63
C ASP A 69 -6.72 -1.24 1.57
N CYS A 70 -5.66 -0.72 0.94
CA CYS A 70 -4.96 -1.45 -0.13
C CYS A 70 -4.31 -2.71 0.46
N PRO A 71 -4.68 -3.93 0.01
CA PRO A 71 -4.17 -5.17 0.58
C PRO A 71 -2.64 -5.26 0.51
N LEU A 72 -2.07 -4.74 -0.59
CA LEU A 72 -0.63 -4.71 -0.79
C LEU A 72 0.08 -3.75 0.18
N ARG A 73 -0.47 -2.54 0.41
CA ARG A 73 0.14 -1.60 1.36
C ARG A 73 -0.03 -2.06 2.80
N ALA A 74 -1.17 -2.63 3.15
CA ALA A 74 -1.40 -3.26 4.45
C ALA A 74 -0.37 -4.35 4.74
N TYR A 75 -0.10 -5.21 3.75
CA TYR A 75 0.91 -6.23 3.86
C TYR A 75 2.32 -5.66 4.08
N VAL A 76 2.72 -4.69 3.26
CA VAL A 76 4.02 -4.03 3.34
C VAL A 76 4.20 -3.32 4.69
N ALA A 77 3.19 -2.55 5.14
CA ALA A 77 3.21 -1.86 6.42
C ALA A 77 3.45 -2.83 7.59
N LYS A 78 2.73 -3.96 7.61
CA LYS A 78 2.83 -4.95 8.70
C LYS A 78 4.12 -5.75 8.67
N LYS A 79 4.55 -6.19 7.48
CA LYS A 79 5.65 -7.16 7.35
C LYS A 79 7.02 -6.51 7.18
N LEU A 80 7.07 -5.38 6.48
CA LEU A 80 8.33 -4.68 6.19
C LEU A 80 8.63 -3.54 7.17
N LYS A 81 7.67 -3.17 8.05
CA LYS A 81 7.80 -2.09 9.04
C LYS A 81 8.33 -0.78 8.47
N VAL A 82 8.03 -0.51 7.21
CA VAL A 82 8.24 0.77 6.53
C VAL A 82 7.11 1.73 6.82
#